data_AF-A0A0P1BC34-F1
#
_entry.id   AF-A0A0P1BC34-F1
#
_cell.length_a   1.000
_cell.length_b   1.000
_cell.length_c   1.000
_cell.angle_alpha   90.00
_cell.angle_beta   90.00
_cell.angle_gamma   90.00
#
_symmetry.space_group_name_H-M   'P 1'
#
loop_
_entity.id
_entity.type
_entity.pdbx_description
1 polymer ?
#
loop_
_entity_poly.entity_id
_entity_poly.type
_entity_poly.pdbx_seq_one_letter_code
_entity_poly.pdbx_strand_id
1 'polypeptide(L)'
;MLPLNTRWTKPQDLDGYNMTLMPEALIDPFGSDALVTLSSYAPNIRDAKKYKDWVYVASPVQYCKIELELKLPLLDHLSGKYALDASKHATALINGKQSIHLSQLVEALVCIGCTAVRVQAYGMKSSLKCVETKWFGDADHDLAGDNTWDLGVMYRTRTIPLFKPAASCATGMQVDPMLLALGRGYGSVDAQLQEAPTVATKLCADEQGSAFIT
;
A
#
# COMPACT_ATOMS: atom_id res chain seq x y z
N MET A 1 -2.54 -37.36 8.67
CA MET A 1 -2.59 -35.91 8.37
C MET A 1 -3.83 -35.34 9.02
N LEU A 2 -3.68 -34.43 9.99
CA LEU A 2 -4.82 -33.61 10.43
C LEU A 2 -5.17 -32.66 9.28
N PRO A 3 -6.45 -32.45 8.96
CA PRO A 3 -6.83 -31.48 7.94
C PRO A 3 -6.31 -30.10 8.34
N LEU A 4 -5.64 -29.42 7.41
CA LEU A 4 -5.26 -28.01 7.55
C LEU A 4 -6.50 -27.24 7.97
N ASN A 5 -6.48 -26.67 9.17
CA ASN A 5 -7.60 -25.91 9.69
C ASN A 5 -7.72 -24.60 8.89
N THR A 6 -8.54 -24.63 7.85
CA THR A 6 -8.68 -23.57 6.83
C THR A 6 -9.20 -22.24 7.40
N ARG A 7 -9.72 -22.21 8.64
CA ARG A 7 -10.11 -20.96 9.32
C ARG A 7 -8.95 -19.99 9.56
N TRP A 8 -7.71 -20.47 9.60
CA TRP A 8 -6.50 -19.65 9.84
C TRP A 8 -5.75 -19.29 8.56
N THR A 9 -6.34 -19.56 7.40
CA THR A 9 -5.71 -19.33 6.08
C THR A 9 -6.31 -18.15 5.32
N LYS A 10 -7.35 -17.51 5.87
CA LYS A 10 -7.99 -16.36 5.23
C LYS A 10 -7.45 -15.05 5.83
N PRO A 11 -7.07 -14.08 4.98
CA PRO A 11 -6.78 -12.73 5.43
C PRO A 11 -7.88 -12.17 6.34
N GLN A 12 -7.48 -11.44 7.37
CA GLN A 12 -8.41 -10.80 8.32
C GLN A 12 -8.26 -9.28 8.32
N ASP A 13 -7.06 -8.79 8.03
CA ASP A 13 -6.74 -7.39 8.00
C ASP A 13 -5.91 -7.04 6.75
N LEU A 14 -5.84 -5.75 6.48
CA LEU A 14 -5.01 -5.13 5.47
C LEU A 14 -3.89 -4.39 6.22
N ASP A 15 -2.64 -4.81 6.01
CA ASP A 15 -1.45 -4.28 6.68
C ASP A 15 -0.84 -3.07 5.94
N GLY A 16 -1.19 -2.92 4.66
CA GLY A 16 -0.79 -1.81 3.82
C GLY A 16 -1.42 -1.89 2.45
N TYR A 17 -1.38 -0.78 1.72
CA TYR A 17 -1.92 -0.69 0.37
C TYR A 17 -1.39 0.52 -0.38
N ASN A 18 -1.47 0.41 -1.70
CA ASN A 18 -1.36 1.52 -2.61
C ASN A 18 -2.61 1.50 -3.50
N MET A 19 -3.39 2.56 -3.50
CA MET A 19 -4.64 2.65 -4.24
C MET A 19 -4.76 3.98 -4.98
N THR A 20 -5.48 3.99 -6.09
CA THR A 20 -5.75 5.21 -6.85
C THR A 20 -7.22 5.60 -6.72
N LEU A 21 -7.46 6.90 -6.55
CA LEU A 21 -8.77 7.51 -6.38
C LEU A 21 -8.88 8.79 -7.20
N MET A 22 -10.11 9.13 -7.61
CA MET A 22 -10.46 10.50 -7.97
C MET A 22 -10.32 11.42 -6.73
N PRO A 23 -9.92 12.70 -6.87
CA PRO A 23 -9.76 13.60 -5.72
C PRO A 23 -10.99 13.69 -4.81
N GLU A 24 -12.18 13.73 -5.39
CA GLU A 24 -13.45 13.86 -4.67
C GLU A 24 -13.72 12.66 -3.76
N ALA A 25 -13.28 11.47 -4.17
CA ALA A 25 -13.44 10.24 -3.42
C ALA A 25 -12.57 10.18 -2.15
N LEU A 26 -11.66 11.14 -1.94
CA LEU A 26 -10.91 11.26 -0.69
C LEU A 26 -11.79 11.69 0.50
N ILE A 27 -12.92 12.37 0.25
CA ILE A 27 -13.73 12.93 1.34
C ILE A 27 -14.44 11.84 2.14
N ASP A 28 -14.99 10.82 1.47
CA ASP A 28 -15.74 9.75 2.12
C ASP A 28 -14.95 8.97 3.19
N PRO A 29 -13.71 8.49 2.92
CA PRO A 29 -12.94 7.74 3.91
C PRO A 29 -12.37 8.59 5.05
N PHE A 30 -12.07 9.87 4.82
CA PHE A 30 -11.31 10.70 5.76
C PHE A 30 -12.14 11.80 6.44
N GLY A 31 -13.25 12.22 5.83
CA GLY A 31 -14.07 13.35 6.26
C GLY A 31 -13.55 14.69 5.71
N SER A 32 -14.48 15.57 5.33
CA SER A 32 -14.17 16.88 4.73
C SER A 32 -13.34 17.79 5.62
N ASP A 33 -13.59 17.73 6.93
CA ASP A 33 -12.98 18.62 7.92
C ASP A 33 -11.67 18.08 8.47
N ALA A 34 -11.26 16.88 8.05
CA ALA A 34 -10.00 16.29 8.46
C ALA A 34 -8.83 17.21 8.12
N LEU A 35 -7.93 17.39 9.09
CA LEU A 35 -6.70 18.12 8.87
C LEU A 35 -5.66 17.22 8.21
N VAL A 36 -5.13 17.69 7.08
CA VAL A 36 -4.03 17.04 6.37
C VAL A 36 -2.82 17.96 6.37
N THR A 37 -1.63 17.39 6.58
CA THR A 37 -0.38 18.16 6.51
C THR A 37 0.18 18.07 5.10
N LEU A 38 0.41 19.22 4.46
CA LEU A 38 1.06 19.29 3.16
C LEU A 38 2.48 18.71 3.25
N SER A 39 2.87 17.90 2.26
CA SER A 39 4.10 17.13 2.35
C SER A 39 5.34 17.99 2.09
N SER A 40 6.31 17.91 3.00
CA SER A 40 7.62 18.53 2.85
C SER A 40 8.78 17.56 2.60
N TYR A 41 8.47 16.27 2.50
CA TYR A 41 9.43 15.23 2.14
C TYR A 41 8.74 14.11 1.37
N ALA A 42 9.55 13.26 0.74
CA ALA A 42 9.09 12.04 0.09
C ALA A 42 9.47 10.83 0.94
N PRO A 43 8.51 10.11 1.56
CA PRO A 43 8.81 8.88 2.28
C PRO A 43 9.24 7.76 1.32
N ASN A 44 10.02 6.82 1.86
CA ASN A 44 10.43 5.61 1.15
C ASN A 44 9.39 4.49 1.36
N ILE A 45 8.33 4.50 0.55
CA ILE A 45 7.23 3.52 0.59
C ILE A 45 7.24 2.69 -0.69
N ARG A 46 7.06 1.37 -0.57
CA ARG A 46 7.02 0.43 -1.70
C ARG A 46 5.80 0.69 -2.58
N ASP A 47 6.01 0.90 -3.87
CA ASP A 47 4.97 1.01 -4.91
C ASP A 47 5.54 0.60 -6.28
N ALA A 48 4.70 0.57 -7.31
CA ALA A 48 5.14 0.34 -8.68
C ALA A 48 6.11 1.44 -9.16
N LYS A 49 7.13 1.05 -9.93
CA LYS A 49 8.21 1.96 -10.38
C LYS A 49 7.70 3.20 -11.13
N LYS A 50 6.57 3.10 -11.83
CA LYS A 50 5.97 4.22 -12.57
C LYS A 50 5.50 5.39 -11.68
N TYR A 51 5.24 5.13 -10.40
CA TYR A 51 4.84 6.15 -9.42
C TYR A 51 6.00 6.75 -8.63
N LYS A 52 7.25 6.37 -8.96
CA LYS A 52 8.43 6.81 -8.19
C LYS A 52 8.61 8.33 -8.21
N ASP A 53 8.35 8.95 -9.35
CA ASP A 53 8.57 10.38 -9.56
C ASP A 53 7.32 11.23 -9.28
N TRP A 54 6.24 10.61 -8.80
CA TRP A 54 5.05 11.31 -8.36
C TRP A 54 5.32 12.13 -7.09
N VAL A 55 4.59 13.23 -6.96
CA VAL A 55 4.78 14.24 -5.92
C VAL A 55 3.92 13.90 -4.73
N TYR A 56 4.53 13.77 -3.55
CA TYR A 56 3.77 13.71 -2.30
C TYR A 56 3.20 15.09 -2.01
N VAL A 57 1.87 15.18 -1.91
CA VAL A 57 1.17 16.46 -1.74
C VAL A 57 0.68 16.67 -0.33
N ALA A 58 0.22 15.60 0.32
CA ALA A 58 -0.27 15.66 1.67
C ALA A 58 -0.08 14.31 2.36
N SER A 59 0.01 14.36 3.67
CA SER A 59 -0.11 13.23 4.55
C SER A 59 -1.25 13.51 5.53
N PRO A 60 -2.43 12.92 5.34
CA PRO A 60 -3.25 12.48 6.46
C PRO A 60 -2.52 11.38 7.26
N VAL A 61 -3.28 10.54 7.94
CA VAL A 61 -2.88 9.22 8.44
C VAL A 61 -2.23 8.34 7.34
N GLN A 62 -2.45 8.67 6.06
CA GLN A 62 -1.90 8.01 4.86
C GLN A 62 -1.19 9.04 3.98
N TYR A 63 -0.45 8.62 2.97
CA TYR A 63 0.26 9.53 2.06
C TYR A 63 -0.47 9.66 0.72
N CYS A 64 -0.65 10.89 0.24
CA CYS A 64 -1.26 11.18 -1.06
C CYS A 64 -0.20 11.68 -2.04
N LYS A 65 -0.23 11.13 -3.26
CA LYS A 65 0.63 11.50 -4.37
C LYS A 65 -0.16 11.85 -5.63
N ILE A 66 0.40 12.74 -6.44
CA ILE A 66 -0.12 13.10 -7.77
C ILE A 66 1.02 13.15 -8.79
N GLU A 67 0.67 13.25 -10.07
CA GLU A 67 1.64 13.42 -11.16
C GLU A 67 2.49 14.69 -11.02
N LEU A 68 3.76 14.63 -11.47
CA LEU A 68 4.71 15.72 -11.31
C LEU A 68 4.26 17.03 -11.98
N GLU A 69 3.60 16.92 -13.13
CA GLU A 69 3.13 18.07 -13.91
C GLU A 69 2.10 18.92 -13.15
N LEU A 70 1.38 18.30 -12.20
CA LEU A 70 0.36 18.97 -11.38
C LEU A 70 0.95 19.69 -10.16
N LYS A 71 2.24 19.54 -9.86
CA LYS A 71 2.87 20.16 -8.68
C LYS A 71 2.76 21.69 -8.69
N LEU A 72 3.18 22.32 -9.79
CA LEU A 72 3.18 23.79 -9.89
C LEU A 72 1.75 24.35 -9.92
N PRO A 73 0.81 23.82 -10.73
CA PRO A 73 -0.59 24.22 -10.66
C PRO A 73 -1.19 24.12 -9.26
N LEU A 74 -0.91 23.04 -8.53
CA LEU A 74 -1.40 22.86 -7.16
C LEU A 74 -0.83 23.93 -6.21
N LEU A 75 0.48 24.18 -6.30
CA LEU A 75 1.14 25.21 -5.49
C LEU A 75 0.58 26.60 -5.76
N ASP A 76 0.40 26.97 -7.02
CA ASP A 76 -0.13 28.28 -7.41
C ASP A 76 -1.55 28.47 -6.86
N HIS A 77 -2.40 27.45 -6.99
CA HIS A 77 -3.77 27.50 -6.46
C HIS A 77 -3.80 27.64 -4.94
N LEU A 78 -2.98 26.86 -4.22
CA LEU A 78 -2.93 26.91 -2.75
C LEU A 78 -2.25 28.18 -2.23
N SER A 79 -1.29 28.75 -2.94
CA SER A 79 -0.58 29.97 -2.53
C SER A 79 -1.47 31.21 -2.48
N GLY A 80 -2.60 31.19 -3.17
CA GLY A 80 -3.63 32.23 -3.05
C GLY A 80 -4.33 32.25 -1.68
N LYS A 81 -4.29 31.13 -0.94
CA LYS A 81 -4.95 30.96 0.38
C LYS A 81 -3.95 30.82 1.53
N TYR A 82 -2.74 30.32 1.26
CA TYR A 82 -1.72 30.03 2.28
C TYR A 82 -0.34 30.57 1.88
N ALA A 83 0.46 30.95 2.87
CA ALA A 83 1.86 31.28 2.66
C ALA A 83 2.68 30.00 2.53
N LEU A 84 2.89 29.54 1.29
CA LEU A 84 3.64 28.32 0.99
C LEU A 84 5.02 28.66 0.40
N ASP A 85 6.02 27.89 0.80
CA ASP A 85 7.32 27.86 0.14
C ASP A 85 7.44 26.55 -0.64
N ALA A 86 7.73 26.62 -1.94
CA ALA A 86 7.78 25.44 -2.80
C ALA A 86 9.01 24.57 -2.50
N SER A 87 8.82 23.25 -2.44
CA SER A 87 9.97 22.35 -2.25
C SER A 87 10.86 22.33 -3.48
N LYS A 88 12.18 22.41 -3.25
CA LYS A 88 13.21 22.18 -4.28
C LYS A 88 13.26 20.72 -4.73
N HIS A 89 12.74 19.79 -3.92
CA HIS A 89 12.68 18.38 -4.27
C HIS A 89 11.47 18.12 -5.17
N ALA A 90 11.68 17.49 -6.33
CA ALA A 90 10.62 17.23 -7.30
C ALA A 90 9.44 16.45 -6.68
N THR A 91 9.72 15.48 -5.80
CA THR A 91 8.73 14.58 -5.20
C THR A 91 8.10 15.09 -3.90
N ALA A 92 8.41 16.31 -3.45
CA ALA A 92 7.76 16.94 -2.31
C ALA A 92 7.08 18.25 -2.74
N LEU A 93 5.97 18.61 -2.08
CA LEU A 93 5.19 19.79 -2.46
C LEU A 93 5.81 21.08 -1.92
N ILE A 94 5.97 21.18 -0.59
CA ILE A 94 6.39 22.41 0.10
C ILE A 94 7.69 22.24 0.89
N ASN A 95 8.27 23.34 1.36
CA ASN A 95 9.18 23.34 2.51
C ASN A 95 8.39 23.68 3.79
N GLY A 96 8.84 23.16 4.93
CA GLY A 96 8.22 23.45 6.23
C GLY A 96 7.02 22.55 6.55
N LYS A 97 6.03 23.11 7.26
CA LYS A 97 4.86 22.37 7.76
C LYS A 97 3.62 23.26 7.70
N GLN A 98 2.68 22.90 6.84
CA GLN A 98 1.38 23.55 6.72
C GLN A 98 0.29 22.49 6.81
N SER A 99 -0.71 22.71 7.67
CA SER A 99 -1.92 21.88 7.70
C SER A 99 -3.10 22.62 7.10
N ILE A 100 -3.92 21.92 6.32
CA ILE A 100 -5.14 22.45 5.70
C ILE A 100 -6.29 21.45 5.87
N HIS A 101 -7.53 21.87 5.67
CA HIS A 101 -8.64 20.93 5.62
C HIS A 101 -8.58 20.09 4.33
N LEU A 102 -8.96 18.82 4.42
CA LEU A 102 -9.00 17.93 3.26
C LEU A 102 -9.91 18.48 2.16
N SER A 103 -11.05 19.07 2.52
CA SER A 103 -11.94 19.74 1.57
C SER A 103 -11.23 20.79 0.72
N GLN A 104 -10.32 21.57 1.29
CA GLN A 104 -9.56 22.60 0.60
C GLN A 104 -8.48 22.00 -0.32
N LEU A 105 -7.88 20.88 0.08
CA LEU A 105 -6.97 20.13 -0.79
C LEU A 105 -7.72 19.53 -1.98
N VAL A 106 -8.88 18.91 -1.75
CA VAL A 106 -9.70 18.29 -2.79
C VAL A 106 -10.20 19.34 -3.77
N GLU A 107 -10.70 20.48 -3.30
CA GLU A 107 -11.09 21.62 -4.15
C GLU A 107 -9.93 22.03 -5.07
N ALA A 108 -8.72 22.20 -4.52
CA ALA A 108 -7.55 22.59 -5.30
C ALA A 108 -7.16 21.52 -6.34
N LEU A 109 -7.20 20.24 -5.99
CA LEU A 109 -6.91 19.13 -6.89
C LEU A 109 -7.90 19.06 -8.06
N VAL A 110 -9.19 19.22 -7.78
CA VAL A 110 -10.24 19.27 -8.82
C VAL A 110 -10.04 20.48 -9.72
N CYS A 111 -9.76 21.66 -9.16
CA CYS A 111 -9.55 22.88 -9.92
C CYS A 111 -8.38 22.81 -10.91
N ILE A 112 -7.31 22.07 -10.58
CA ILE A 112 -6.16 21.89 -11.48
C ILE A 112 -6.33 20.72 -12.46
N GLY A 113 -7.49 20.07 -12.47
CA GLY A 113 -7.77 18.93 -13.34
C GLY A 113 -7.06 17.63 -12.93
N CYS A 114 -6.72 17.46 -11.65
CA CYS A 114 -6.18 16.21 -11.16
C CYS A 114 -7.23 15.10 -11.28
N THR A 115 -6.93 14.02 -12.00
CA THR A 115 -7.82 12.86 -12.14
C THR A 115 -7.38 11.68 -11.29
N ALA A 116 -6.11 11.62 -10.87
CA ALA A 116 -5.58 10.49 -10.13
C ALA A 116 -4.81 10.93 -8.89
N VAL A 117 -5.31 10.54 -7.72
CA VAL A 117 -4.58 10.63 -6.45
C VAL A 117 -4.18 9.22 -6.02
N ARG A 118 -2.87 8.99 -5.93
CA ARG A 118 -2.30 7.75 -5.43
C ARG A 118 -2.17 7.83 -3.91
N VAL A 119 -2.98 7.05 -3.21
CA VAL A 119 -3.01 6.96 -1.74
C VAL A 119 -2.20 5.75 -1.28
N GLN A 120 -1.32 5.96 -0.32
CA GLN A 120 -0.46 4.92 0.23
C GLN A 120 -0.59 4.84 1.73
N ALA A 121 -0.86 3.64 2.24
CA ALA A 121 -0.86 3.35 3.65
C ALA A 121 0.10 2.20 3.92
N TYR A 122 0.99 2.38 4.90
CA TYR A 122 1.92 1.34 5.32
C TYR A 122 2.00 1.31 6.84
N GLY A 123 1.95 0.10 7.42
CA GLY A 123 2.00 -0.09 8.88
C GLY A 123 0.68 0.21 9.59
N MET A 124 -0.41 0.35 8.84
CA MET A 124 -1.75 0.54 9.39
C MET A 124 -2.60 -0.70 9.17
N LYS A 125 -2.99 -1.33 10.28
CA LYS A 125 -3.95 -2.43 10.25
C LYS A 125 -5.37 -1.91 10.05
N SER A 126 -5.96 -2.27 8.92
CA SER A 126 -7.38 -2.00 8.63
C SER A 126 -8.15 -3.30 8.53
N SER A 127 -9.38 -3.34 9.03
CA SER A 127 -10.23 -4.53 8.87
C SER A 127 -10.61 -4.70 7.39
N LEU A 128 -10.63 -5.93 6.88
CA LEU A 128 -11.09 -6.17 5.50
C LEU A 128 -12.53 -5.74 5.26
N LYS A 129 -13.36 -5.68 6.31
CA LYS A 129 -14.71 -5.12 6.22
C LYS A 129 -14.73 -3.65 5.80
N CYS A 130 -13.66 -2.91 6.10
CA CYS A 130 -13.52 -1.53 5.66
C CYS A 130 -13.19 -1.49 4.16
N VAL A 131 -12.48 -2.49 3.63
CA VAL A 131 -12.18 -2.65 2.20
C VAL A 131 -13.43 -3.06 1.39
N GLU A 132 -14.37 -3.76 2.02
CA GLU A 132 -15.67 -4.10 1.41
C GLU A 132 -16.59 -2.86 1.22
N THR A 133 -16.21 -1.71 1.76
CA THR A 133 -16.89 -0.44 1.51
C THR A 133 -16.25 0.30 0.33
N LYS A 134 -16.96 1.25 -0.28
CA LYS A 134 -16.42 2.12 -1.36
C LYS A 134 -15.28 3.06 -0.90
N TRP A 135 -14.75 2.88 0.30
CA TRP A 135 -13.71 3.72 0.89
C TRP A 135 -12.29 3.39 0.39
N PHE A 136 -12.10 2.25 -0.29
CA PHE A 136 -10.79 1.74 -0.67
C PHE A 136 -10.66 1.52 -2.17
N GLY A 137 -10.15 2.55 -2.85
CA GLY A 137 -9.89 2.54 -4.28
C GLY A 137 -11.17 2.68 -5.11
N ASP A 138 -11.02 3.21 -6.31
CA ASP A 138 -12.06 3.23 -7.31
C ASP A 138 -11.78 2.09 -8.29
N ALA A 139 -12.65 1.08 -8.30
CA ALA A 139 -12.50 -0.11 -9.14
C ALA A 139 -12.67 0.20 -10.64
N ASP A 140 -13.37 1.29 -10.95
CA ASP A 140 -13.64 1.71 -12.32
C ASP A 140 -12.60 2.73 -12.84
N HIS A 141 -11.65 3.15 -11.99
CA HIS A 141 -10.59 4.08 -12.37
C HIS A 141 -9.56 3.40 -13.30
N ASP A 142 -9.07 4.11 -14.32
CA ASP A 142 -8.16 3.55 -15.34
C ASP A 142 -6.88 2.92 -14.76
N LEU A 143 -6.39 3.47 -13.65
CA LEU A 143 -5.23 2.98 -12.89
C LEU A 143 -5.57 1.95 -11.78
N ALA A 144 -6.79 1.42 -11.73
CA ALA A 144 -7.21 0.47 -10.70
C ALA A 144 -6.40 -0.84 -10.75
N GLY A 145 -5.97 -1.26 -11.95
CA GLY A 145 -5.14 -2.45 -12.16
C GLY A 145 -3.76 -2.38 -11.49
N ASP A 146 -3.31 -1.19 -11.09
CA ASP A 146 -2.05 -0.99 -10.38
C ASP A 146 -2.21 -0.94 -8.85
N ASN A 147 -3.44 -1.07 -8.35
CA ASN A 147 -3.68 -1.10 -6.91
C ASN A 147 -3.08 -2.36 -6.29
N THR A 148 -2.38 -2.19 -5.17
CA THR A 148 -1.74 -3.29 -4.45
C THR A 148 -2.23 -3.34 -3.01
N TRP A 149 -2.48 -4.54 -2.49
CA TRP A 149 -3.01 -4.79 -1.16
C TRP A 149 -2.10 -5.77 -0.43
N ASP A 150 -1.70 -5.45 0.80
CA ASP A 150 -0.92 -6.33 1.67
C ASP A 150 -1.85 -6.97 2.71
N LEU A 151 -2.20 -8.22 2.47
CA LEU A 151 -3.23 -8.94 3.21
C LEU A 151 -2.64 -9.70 4.39
N GLY A 152 -3.01 -9.28 5.61
CA GLY A 152 -2.53 -9.87 6.85
C GLY A 152 -3.35 -11.08 7.28
N VAL A 153 -2.65 -12.16 7.64
CA VAL A 153 -3.22 -13.35 8.29
C VAL A 153 -2.72 -13.41 9.73
N MET A 154 -3.65 -13.23 10.68
CA MET A 154 -3.34 -13.29 12.10
C MET A 154 -3.46 -14.71 12.64
N TYR A 155 -2.33 -15.28 13.09
CA TYR A 155 -2.31 -16.51 13.87
C TYR A 155 -2.41 -16.21 15.37
N ARG A 156 -3.54 -16.57 15.98
CA ARG A 156 -3.75 -16.34 17.42
C ARG A 156 -3.03 -17.41 18.24
N THR A 157 -2.07 -16.99 19.06
CA THR A 157 -1.34 -17.85 20.00
C THR A 157 -1.12 -17.12 21.32
N ARG A 158 -1.02 -17.88 22.42
CA ARG A 158 -0.68 -17.34 23.76
C ARG A 158 0.84 -17.18 23.96
N THR A 159 1.63 -17.62 22.99
CA THR A 159 3.09 -17.59 23.00
C THR A 159 3.60 -16.85 21.77
N ILE A 160 4.78 -16.25 21.85
CA ILE A 160 5.42 -15.61 20.69
C ILE A 160 6.10 -16.72 19.87
N PRO A 161 5.66 -16.99 18.62
CA PRO A 161 6.33 -17.97 17.77
C PRO A 161 7.62 -17.34 17.26
N LEU A 162 8.75 -18.00 17.52
CA LEU A 162 10.04 -17.62 16.96
C LEU A 162 10.53 -18.73 16.05
N PHE A 163 11.17 -18.36 14.96
CA PHE A 163 11.57 -19.27 13.90
C PHE A 163 13.10 -19.33 13.80
N LYS A 164 13.60 -20.48 13.36
CA LYS A 164 15.00 -20.69 13.04
C LYS A 164 15.07 -21.76 11.95
N PRO A 165 15.85 -21.58 10.87
CA PRO A 165 16.06 -22.60 9.86
C PRO A 165 16.55 -23.90 10.50
N ALA A 166 15.98 -25.03 10.06
CA ALA A 166 16.39 -26.34 10.54
C ALA A 166 17.85 -26.65 10.17
N ALA A 167 18.31 -26.17 9.02
CA ALA A 167 19.71 -26.20 8.60
C ALA A 167 20.33 -24.80 8.79
N SER A 168 21.51 -24.74 9.40
CA SER A 168 22.26 -23.50 9.65
C SER A 168 22.65 -22.73 8.37
N CYS A 169 22.48 -23.33 7.19
CA CYS A 169 22.91 -22.81 5.89
C CYS A 169 21.80 -22.92 4.82
N ALA A 170 20.52 -22.77 5.19
CA ALA A 170 19.46 -22.72 4.19
C ALA A 170 19.67 -21.51 3.27
N THR A 171 20.05 -21.75 2.02
CA THR A 171 20.34 -20.71 1.04
C THR A 171 19.10 -19.84 0.81
N GLY A 172 19.26 -18.52 0.81
CA GLY A 172 18.14 -17.58 0.64
C GLY A 172 17.30 -17.36 1.90
N MET A 173 17.72 -17.82 3.08
CA MET A 173 17.07 -17.51 4.35
C MET A 173 17.95 -16.60 5.22
N GLN A 174 17.39 -15.49 5.67
CA GLN A 174 17.98 -14.61 6.69
C GLN A 174 17.18 -14.73 7.99
N VAL A 175 17.89 -14.85 9.11
CA VAL A 175 17.28 -14.86 10.44
C VAL A 175 17.63 -13.57 11.15
N ASP A 176 16.61 -12.89 11.67
CA ASP A 176 16.77 -11.72 12.53
C ASP A 176 16.44 -12.14 13.98
N PRO A 177 17.47 -12.46 14.81
CA PRO A 177 17.26 -13.02 16.13
C PRO A 177 16.48 -12.08 17.05
N MET A 178 15.58 -12.63 17.85
CA MET A 178 14.81 -11.88 18.83
C MET A 178 15.18 -12.31 20.26
N LEU A 179 14.87 -11.47 21.25
CA LEU A 179 15.06 -11.77 22.68
C LEU A 179 16.52 -12.08 23.10
N LEU A 180 17.52 -11.66 22.32
CA LEU A 180 18.95 -11.82 22.63
C LEU A 180 19.29 -13.27 23.03
N ALA A 181 20.01 -13.46 24.14
CA ALA A 181 20.40 -14.77 24.65
C ALA A 181 19.19 -15.67 25.00
N LEU A 182 18.06 -15.08 25.40
CA LEU A 182 16.84 -15.84 25.73
C LEU A 182 16.22 -16.47 24.48
N GLY A 183 16.33 -15.80 23.33
CA GLY A 183 15.81 -16.31 22.06
C GLY A 183 16.65 -17.43 21.45
N ARG A 184 17.87 -17.69 21.93
CA ARG A 184 18.74 -18.80 21.48
C ARG A 184 18.93 -18.84 19.95
N GLY A 185 18.95 -17.67 19.32
CA GLY A 185 19.08 -17.51 17.86
C GLY A 185 17.79 -17.79 17.08
N TYR A 186 16.64 -17.90 17.74
CA TYR A 186 15.33 -17.85 17.09
C TYR A 186 14.87 -16.40 16.96
N GLY A 187 14.09 -16.11 15.93
CA GLY A 187 13.57 -14.78 15.65
C GLY A 187 12.64 -14.77 14.45
N SER A 188 12.66 -13.67 13.70
CA SER A 188 12.00 -13.60 12.40
C SER A 188 12.88 -14.25 11.33
N VAL A 189 12.26 -14.84 10.31
CA VAL A 189 12.98 -15.41 9.16
C VAL A 189 12.44 -14.78 7.89
N ASP A 190 13.29 -14.11 7.13
CA ASP A 190 13.04 -13.74 5.74
C ASP A 190 13.52 -14.89 4.84
N ALA A 191 12.64 -15.37 3.95
CA ALA A 191 12.92 -16.50 3.08
C ALA A 191 12.61 -16.13 1.62
N GLN A 192 13.66 -16.06 0.81
CA GLN A 192 13.52 -15.99 -0.64
C GLN A 192 13.26 -17.40 -1.17
N LEU A 193 11.98 -17.72 -1.35
CA LEU A 193 11.58 -18.96 -2.01
C LEU A 193 11.86 -18.83 -3.50
N GLN A 194 12.83 -19.60 -4.02
CA GLN A 194 12.92 -19.80 -5.46
C GLN A 194 11.71 -20.63 -5.88
N GLU A 195 10.89 -20.11 -6.78
CA GLU A 195 9.88 -20.93 -7.44
C GLU A 195 10.59 -22.06 -8.18
N ALA A 196 10.20 -23.31 -7.88
CA ALA A 196 10.65 -24.42 -8.69
C ALA A 196 10.18 -24.17 -10.14
N PRO A 197 11.03 -24.39 -11.16
CA PRO A 197 10.60 -24.25 -12.54
C PRO A 197 9.38 -25.14 -12.75
N THR A 198 8.26 -24.53 -13.13
CA THR A 198 7.05 -25.27 -13.50
C THR A 198 7.43 -26.19 -14.64
N VAL A 199 7.52 -27.49 -14.37
CA VAL A 199 7.64 -28.49 -15.43
C VAL A 199 6.32 -28.41 -16.20
N ALA A 200 6.35 -27.68 -17.32
CA ALA A 200 5.31 -27.71 -18.32
C ALA A 200 5.14 -29.17 -18.72
N THR A 201 4.11 -29.82 -18.16
CA THR A 201 3.77 -31.20 -18.52
C THR A 201 3.21 -31.11 -19.92
N LYS A 202 4.07 -31.43 -20.88
CA LYS A 202 3.73 -31.61 -22.29
C LYS A 202 2.87 -32.88 -22.38
N LEU A 203 1.59 -32.78 -22.09
CA LEU A 203 0.62 -33.79 -22.51
C LEU A 203 0.32 -33.50 -23.98
N CYS A 204 1.00 -34.26 -24.85
CA CYS A 204 0.58 -34.41 -26.23
C CYS A 204 -0.86 -34.96 -26.28
N ALA A 205 -1.55 -34.54 -27.31
CA ALA A 205 -2.92 -34.86 -27.70
C ALA A 205 -3.37 -36.30 -27.39
N ASP A 206 -4.61 -36.45 -26.92
CA ASP A 206 -5.67 -36.96 -27.77
C ASP A 206 -7.08 -36.60 -27.21
N GLU A 207 -7.88 -36.12 -28.16
CA GLU A 207 -9.33 -36.09 -28.30
C GLU A 207 -10.32 -36.30 -27.12
N GLN A 208 -11.33 -35.40 -27.15
CA GLN A 208 -12.74 -35.57 -26.77
C GLN A 208 -13.12 -35.59 -25.27
N GLY A 209 -13.94 -34.61 -24.87
CA GLY A 209 -14.80 -34.74 -23.69
C GLY A 209 -15.12 -33.45 -22.95
N SER A 210 -16.20 -32.79 -23.38
CA SER A 210 -16.92 -31.72 -22.67
C SER A 210 -17.04 -31.93 -21.15
N ALA A 211 -16.83 -30.87 -20.36
CA ALA A 211 -17.76 -30.42 -19.32
C ALA A 211 -17.38 -29.04 -18.74
N PHE A 212 -18.29 -28.09 -18.91
CA PHE A 212 -18.45 -26.90 -18.07
C PHE A 212 -18.83 -27.29 -16.65
N ILE A 213 -18.35 -26.58 -15.62
CA ILE A 213 -19.13 -26.35 -14.39
C ILE A 213 -18.84 -24.95 -13.82
N THR A 214 -19.94 -24.20 -13.69
CA THR A 214 -20.31 -23.10 -12.77
C THR A 214 -19.55 -22.94 -11.47
#